data_AF-A0A970IR84-F1
#
_entry.id   AF-A0A970IR84-F1
#
_cell.length_a   1.000
_cell.length_b   1.000
_cell.length_c   1.000
_cell.angle_alpha   90.00
_cell.angle_beta   90.00
_cell.angle_gamma   90.00
#
_symmetry.space_group_name_H-M   'P 1'
#
loop_
_entity.id
_entity.type
_entity.pdbx_description
1 polymer ?
#
loop_
_entity_poly.entity_id
_entity_poly.type
_entity_poly.pdbx_seq_one_letter_code
_entity_poly.pdbx_strand_id
1 'polypeptide(L)'
;MGKDRNVILKKQNTDLWEFHISNNGDLIYSMAVNGTDFGKGIVIEPDVEEFHADVGTDGTIHLICTNKKGELKYLEWMDTKWNLKHAYNFSGKG
;
A
#
# COMPACT_ATOMS: atom_id res chain seq x y z
N MET A 1 -0.86 15.20 -15.29
CA MET A 1 -2.01 14.82 -14.43
C MET A 1 -2.02 13.30 -14.33
N GLY A 2 -1.19 12.74 -13.45
CA GLY A 2 -1.28 11.31 -13.10
C GLY A 2 -2.46 11.15 -12.18
N LYS A 3 -3.36 10.20 -12.47
CA LYS A 3 -4.54 9.90 -11.64
C LYS A 3 -4.07 9.60 -10.22
N ASP A 4 -4.57 10.34 -9.24
CA ASP A 4 -4.48 9.96 -7.82
C ASP A 4 -5.01 8.52 -7.72
N ARG A 5 -4.09 7.56 -7.58
CA ARG A 5 -4.48 6.17 -7.42
C ARG A 5 -4.89 6.01 -5.97
N ASN A 6 -6.19 6.04 -5.75
CA ASN A 6 -6.81 5.64 -4.48
C ASN A 6 -7.37 4.22 -4.65
N VAL A 7 -7.02 3.34 -3.73
CA VAL A 7 -7.56 1.98 -3.64
C VAL A 7 -8.21 1.81 -2.27
N ILE A 8 -9.47 1.40 -2.25
CA ILE A 8 -10.18 1.02 -1.03
C ILE A 8 -10.40 -0.49 -1.05
N LEU A 9 -9.89 -1.17 -0.02
CA LEU A 9 -10.08 -2.59 0.20
C LEU A 9 -11.05 -2.81 1.35
N LYS A 10 -11.93 -3.79 1.19
CA LYS A 10 -12.72 -4.32 2.29
C LYS A 10 -11.97 -5.50 2.91
N LYS A 11 -11.55 -5.35 4.15
CA LYS A 11 -11.10 -6.46 5.01
C LYS A 11 -12.31 -7.04 5.73
N GLN A 12 -12.15 -8.21 6.34
CA GLN A 12 -13.18 -8.95 7.10
C GLN A 12 -14.19 -8.02 7.81
N ASN A 13 -15.47 -8.41 7.82
CA ASN A 13 -16.59 -7.61 8.33
C ASN A 13 -16.80 -6.29 7.57
N THR A 14 -16.67 -5.16 8.26
CA THR A 14 -16.88 -3.79 7.75
C THR A 14 -15.59 -2.97 7.81
N ASP A 15 -14.45 -3.61 8.01
CA ASP A 15 -13.16 -2.91 8.09
C ASP A 15 -12.72 -2.49 6.70
N LEU A 16 -12.44 -1.20 6.52
CA LEU A 16 -11.99 -0.64 5.26
C LEU A 16 -10.55 -0.16 5.40
N TRP A 17 -9.79 -0.41 4.33
CA TRP A 17 -8.42 0.04 4.19
C TRP A 17 -8.33 0.92 2.97
N GLU A 18 -7.86 2.14 3.15
CA GLU A 18 -7.60 3.06 2.05
C GLU A 18 -6.10 3.16 1.83
N PHE A 19 -5.70 3.14 0.56
CA PHE A 19 -4.34 3.35 0.10
C PHE A 19 -4.31 4.45 -0.94
N HIS A 20 -3.37 5.37 -0.82
CA HIS A 20 -3.14 6.38 -1.85
C HIS A 20 -1.69 6.84 -1.87
N ILE A 21 -1.27 7.39 -3.02
CA ILE A 21 -0.01 8.12 -3.13
C ILE A 21 -0.30 9.60 -2.87
N SER A 22 0.43 10.20 -1.94
CA SER A 22 0.33 11.63 -1.63
C SER A 22 0.96 12.49 -2.75
N ASN A 23 0.71 13.80 -2.73
CA ASN A 23 1.35 14.74 -3.66
C ASN A 23 2.89 14.72 -3.60
N ASN A 24 3.47 14.25 -2.50
CA ASN A 24 4.91 14.14 -2.32
C ASN A 24 5.47 12.79 -2.79
N GLY A 25 4.62 11.87 -3.26
CA GLY A 25 5.01 10.52 -3.65
C GLY A 25 5.03 9.52 -2.50
N ASP A 26 4.51 9.86 -1.33
CA ASP A 26 4.44 8.92 -0.21
C ASP A 26 3.24 7.98 -0.38
N LEU A 27 3.46 6.67 -0.31
CA LEU A 27 2.38 5.70 -0.20
C LEU A 27 1.86 5.67 1.23
N ILE A 28 0.59 6.01 1.41
CA ILE A 28 -0.07 6.16 2.70
C ILE A 28 -1.19 5.13 2.81
N TYR A 29 -1.40 4.59 4.01
CA TYR A 29 -2.62 3.84 4.35
C TYR A 29 -3.41 4.49 5.50
N SER A 30 -4.72 4.32 5.49
CA SER A 30 -5.62 4.65 6.60
C SER A 30 -6.64 3.51 6.79
N MET A 31 -7.23 3.42 7.99
CA MET A 31 -8.18 2.36 8.34
C MET A 31 -9.45 2.93 8.93
N ALA A 32 -10.59 2.37 8.55
CA ALA A 32 -11.86 2.51 9.22
C ALA A 32 -12.23 1.14 9.81
N VAL A 33 -12.44 1.05 11.12
CA VAL A 33 -12.66 -0.22 11.83
C VAL A 33 -14.06 -0.22 12.40
N ASN A 34 -14.81 -1.32 12.27
CA ASN A 34 -16.18 -1.43 12.78
C ASN A 34 -17.13 -0.31 12.29
N GLY A 35 -16.93 0.18 11.05
CA GLY A 35 -17.80 1.19 10.44
C GLY A 35 -17.62 2.62 10.99
N THR A 36 -16.49 2.92 11.65
CA THR A 36 -16.12 4.29 12.02
C THR A 36 -15.55 5.07 10.84
N ASP A 37 -15.26 6.35 11.06
CA ASP A 37 -14.48 7.15 10.12
C ASP A 37 -13.03 6.61 9.96
N PHE A 38 -12.40 6.97 8.84
CA PHE A 38 -10.99 6.67 8.61
C PHE A 38 -10.10 7.40 9.62
N GLY A 39 -9.18 6.65 10.21
CA GLY A 39 -8.15 7.18 11.08
C GLY A 39 -7.09 8.01 10.33
N LYS A 40 -6.09 8.46 11.08
CA LYS A 40 -4.95 9.20 10.52
C LYS A 40 -4.17 8.33 9.53
N GLY A 41 -3.83 8.90 8.37
CA GLY A 41 -2.95 8.27 7.39
C GLY A 41 -1.53 8.05 7.93
N ILE A 42 -0.96 6.88 7.62
CA ILE A 42 0.39 6.47 8.00
C ILE A 42 1.19 6.16 6.74
N VAL A 43 2.41 6.69 6.65
CA VAL A 43 3.34 6.45 5.54
C VAL A 43 3.86 5.02 5.60
N ILE A 44 3.80 4.32 4.47
CA ILE A 44 4.34 2.98 4.26
C ILE A 44 5.73 3.08 3.62
N GLU A 45 5.83 3.84 2.52
CA GLU A 45 7.02 3.92 1.69
C GLU A 45 7.05 5.27 0.96
N PRO A 46 8.18 6.01 0.97
CA PRO A 46 8.36 7.23 0.20
C PRO A 46 8.68 6.96 -1.29
N ASP A 47 8.61 8.01 -2.11
CA ASP A 47 9.03 8.02 -3.52
C ASP A 47 8.32 6.99 -4.43
N VAL A 48 7.12 6.56 -4.07
CA VAL A 48 6.32 5.59 -4.81
C VAL A 48 5.68 6.23 -6.05
N GLU A 49 5.80 5.56 -7.19
CA GLU A 49 5.18 5.96 -8.47
C GLU A 49 3.88 5.20 -8.74
N GLU A 50 3.86 3.91 -8.42
CA GLU A 50 2.72 3.03 -8.65
C GLU A 50 2.61 2.01 -7.52
N PHE A 51 1.39 1.63 -7.18
CA PHE A 51 1.13 0.53 -6.28
C PHE A 51 -0.09 -0.29 -6.70
N HIS A 52 -0.16 -1.49 -6.15
CA HIS A 52 -1.31 -2.37 -6.15
C HIS A 52 -1.46 -2.99 -4.77
N ALA A 53 -2.70 -3.11 -4.30
CA ALA A 53 -3.02 -3.68 -3.00
C ALA A 53 -4.19 -4.65 -3.14
N ASP A 54 -4.14 -5.77 -2.42
CA ASP A 54 -5.19 -6.78 -2.40
C ASP A 54 -5.26 -7.50 -1.04
N VAL A 55 -6.38 -8.18 -0.77
CA VAL A 55 -6.59 -8.97 0.44
C VAL A 55 -6.55 -10.45 0.09
N GLY A 56 -5.58 -11.17 0.65
CA GLY A 56 -5.46 -12.62 0.53
C GLY A 56 -6.65 -13.35 1.17
N THR A 57 -6.82 -14.63 0.82
CA THR A 57 -7.91 -15.47 1.35
C THR A 57 -7.83 -15.68 2.86
N ASP A 58 -6.65 -15.54 3.44
CA ASP A 58 -6.37 -15.58 4.88
C ASP A 58 -6.64 -14.22 5.58
N GLY A 59 -7.01 -13.19 4.82
CA GLY A 59 -7.20 -11.83 5.30
C GLY A 59 -5.92 -11.00 5.40
N THR A 60 -4.76 -11.53 4.96
CA THR A 60 -3.52 -10.77 4.86
C THR A 60 -3.64 -9.70 3.79
N ILE A 61 -3.15 -8.49 4.07
CA ILE A 61 -3.07 -7.44 3.05
C ILE A 61 -1.73 -7.53 2.36
N HIS A 62 -1.79 -7.66 1.03
CA HIS A 62 -0.64 -7.69 0.14
C HIS A 62 -0.53 -6.35 -0.57
N LEU A 63 0.68 -5.81 -0.60
CA LEU A 63 0.98 -4.53 -1.22
C LEU A 63 2.23 -4.65 -2.09
N ILE A 64 2.12 -4.25 -3.35
CA ILE A 64 3.24 -4.15 -4.27
C ILE A 64 3.38 -2.70 -4.69
N CYS A 65 4.58 -2.14 -4.65
CA CYS A 65 4.84 -0.78 -5.12
C CYS A 65 6.16 -0.66 -5.89
N THR A 66 6.22 0.31 -6.80
CA THR A 66 7.44 0.72 -7.49
C THR A 66 7.83 2.13 -7.11
N ASN A 67 9.14 2.41 -7.07
CA ASN A 67 9.65 3.76 -6.87
C ASN A 67 10.44 4.25 -8.10
N LYS A 68 10.75 5.57 -8.09
CA LYS A 68 11.51 6.26 -9.15
C LYS A 68 12.89 5.67 -9.44
N LYS A 69 13.43 4.82 -8.56
CA LYS A 69 14.73 4.16 -8.73
C LYS A 69 14.60 2.81 -9.45
N GLY A 70 13.40 2.41 -9.86
CA GLY A 70 13.14 1.11 -10.47
C GLY A 70 13.16 -0.04 -9.47
N GLU A 71 12.96 0.24 -8.17
CA GLU A 71 12.79 -0.79 -7.15
C GLU A 71 11.31 -1.17 -7.07
N LEU A 72 11.04 -2.48 -7.07
CA LEU A 72 9.74 -3.08 -6.82
C LEU A 72 9.77 -3.73 -5.45
N LYS A 73 8.91 -3.28 -4.55
CA LYS A 73 8.79 -3.80 -3.19
C LYS A 73 7.49 -4.56 -3.04
N TYR A 74 7.57 -5.68 -2.34
CA TYR A 74 6.42 -6.47 -1.91
C TYR A 74 6.36 -6.46 -0.38
N LEU A 75 5.26 -5.93 0.15
CA LEU A 75 5.00 -5.77 1.58
C LEU A 75 3.74 -6.52 1.99
N GLU A 76 3.75 -7.03 3.22
CA GLU A 76 2.59 -7.65 3.84
C GLU A 76 2.28 -6.97 5.17
N TRP A 77 0.99 -6.77 5.45
CA TRP A 77 0.54 -6.37 6.77
C TRP A 77 0.46 -7.59 7.70
N MET A 78 1.37 -7.68 8.67
CA MET A 78 1.36 -8.72 9.71
C MET A 78 1.70 -8.10 11.06
N ASP A 79 1.12 -8.62 12.15
CA ASP A 79 1.46 -8.23 13.52
C ASP A 79 1.54 -6.70 13.72
N THR A 80 0.50 -6.00 13.25
CA THR A 80 0.34 -4.54 13.33
C THR A 80 1.39 -3.69 12.61
N LYS A 81 2.15 -4.26 11.68
CA LYS A 81 3.13 -3.53 10.87
C LYS A 81 3.26 -4.04 9.44
N TRP A 82 3.79 -3.19 8.57
CA TRP A 82 4.23 -3.57 7.23
C TRP A 82 5.58 -4.29 7.30
N ASN A 83 5.63 -5.48 6.72
CA ASN A 83 6.85 -6.26 6.61
C ASN A 83 7.27 -6.32 5.15
N LEU A 84 8.46 -5.83 4.83
CA LEU A 84 9.07 -6.04 3.52
C LEU A 84 9.41 -7.52 3.37
N LYS A 85 8.81 -8.16 2.38
CA LYS A 85 9.06 -9.57 2.06
C LYS A 85 10.11 -9.71 0.96
N HIS A 86 9.95 -8.94 -0.11
CA HIS A 86 10.87 -8.95 -1.25
C HIS A 86 11.09 -7.54 -1.78
N ALA A 87 12.30 -7.31 -2.26
CA ALA A 87 12.66 -6.13 -3.06
C ALA A 87 13.38 -6.63 -4.31
N TYR A 88 12.88 -6.23 -5.47
CA TYR A 88 13.50 -6.44 -6.76
C TYR A 88 14.04 -5.11 -7.25
N ASN A 89 15.26 -5.10 -7.77
CA ASN A 89 15.80 -3.93 -8.42
C ASN A 89 15.92 -4.23 -9.92
N PHE A 90 15.25 -3.44 -10.75
CA PHE A 90 15.29 -3.60 -12.20
C PHE A 90 16.45 -2.87 -12.87
N SER A 91 17.44 -2.40 -12.11
CA SER A 91 18.68 -1.82 -12.64
C SER A 91 19.36 -2.82 -13.60
N GLY A 92 19.19 -2.63 -14.91
CA GLY A 92 19.90 -3.39 -15.95
C GLY A 92 19.05 -4.21 -16.93
N LYS A 93 17.74 -3.98 -17.08
CA LYS A 93 16.99 -4.54 -18.21
C LYS A 93 16.36 -3.46 -19.08
N GLY A 94 17.13 -3.03 -20.09
CA GLY A 94 16.66 -2.32 -21.29
C GLY A 94 16.93 -0.83 -21.30
#